data_AF-A0AAP4FBR6-F1
#
_entry.id   AF-A0AAP4FBR6-F1
#
_cell.length_a   1.000
_cell.length_b   1.000
_cell.length_c   1.000
_cell.angle_alpha   90.00
_cell.angle_beta   90.00
_cell.angle_gamma   90.00
#
_symmetry.space_group_name_H-M   'P 1'
#
loop_
_entity.id
_entity.type
_entity.pdbx_description
1 polymer ?
#
loop_
_entity_poly.entity_id
_entity_poly.type
_entity_poly.pdbx_seq_one_letter_code
_entity_poly.pdbx_strand_id
1 'polypeptide(L)'
;MHYTSWDRSEREKPVLLVEEGPERLGVFAEHSAEVDGNFWRVEVSDLGASATLDDGSVYRLAGRLGRDKRLEASLNGRTFHYVNENSGDWIIDDVDDNKVAQFSAKNSGVRKAILEFEDNATGLSTAEIAGLSWFTRAILEKNTKNSAWVWIITLVLASIVALLAVFIF
;
A
#
# COMPACT_ATOMS: atom_id res chain seq x y z
N MET A 1 -16.05 -6.85 11.37
CA MET A 1 -15.11 -6.10 10.52
C MET A 1 -13.84 -5.80 11.30
N HIS A 2 -12.80 -6.58 11.03
CA HIS A 2 -11.44 -6.32 11.50
C HIS A 2 -10.70 -5.48 10.46
N TYR A 3 -9.85 -4.55 10.89
CA TYR A 3 -9.02 -3.77 9.97
C TYR A 3 -7.62 -3.56 10.52
N THR A 4 -6.69 -3.18 9.66
CA THR A 4 -5.37 -2.71 10.08
C THR A 4 -5.21 -1.24 9.79
N SER A 5 -4.40 -0.57 10.60
CA SER A 5 -4.05 0.83 10.41
C SER A 5 -2.56 1.07 10.66
N TRP A 6 -2.10 2.31 10.44
CA TRP A 6 -0.70 2.68 10.60
C TRP A 6 -0.54 3.83 11.57
N ASP A 7 0.18 3.61 12.67
CA ASP A 7 0.78 4.68 13.45
C ASP A 7 2.04 5.18 12.72
N ARG A 8 2.13 6.50 12.59
CA ARG A 8 3.19 7.19 11.86
C ARG A 8 3.75 8.35 12.68
N SER A 9 3.58 8.29 14.00
CA SER A 9 4.22 9.21 14.95
C SER A 9 5.74 9.25 14.73
N GLU A 10 6.34 8.08 14.44
CA GLU A 10 7.68 7.95 13.87
C GLU A 10 7.61 7.69 12.36
N ARG A 11 7.98 8.70 11.56
CA ARG A 11 7.81 8.64 10.09
C ARG A 11 8.68 7.58 9.41
N GLU A 12 9.88 7.34 9.93
CA GLU A 12 10.85 6.38 9.38
C GLU A 12 10.58 4.94 9.83
N LYS A 13 9.78 4.77 10.89
CA LYS A 13 9.44 3.48 11.49
C LYS A 13 7.93 3.38 11.75
N PRO A 14 7.08 3.54 10.72
CA PRO A 14 5.66 3.36 10.88
C PRO A 14 5.31 1.97 11.46
N VAL A 15 4.38 1.97 12.39
CA VAL A 15 3.91 0.76 13.08
C VAL A 15 2.58 0.34 12.49
N LEU A 16 2.47 -0.92 12.07
CA LEU A 16 1.23 -1.54 11.66
C LEU A 16 0.46 -1.98 12.91
N LEU A 17 -0.79 -1.54 13.04
CA LEU A 17 -1.66 -1.80 14.17
C LEU A 17 -2.84 -2.68 13.76
N VAL A 18 -3.32 -3.48 14.71
CA VAL A 18 -4.68 -4.02 14.64
C VAL A 18 -5.63 -2.89 15.01
N GLU A 19 -6.59 -2.61 14.13
CA GLU A 19 -7.59 -1.56 14.28
C GLU A 19 -6.94 -0.21 14.63
N GLU A 20 -7.26 0.39 15.78
CA GLU A 20 -6.63 1.64 16.28
C GLU A 20 -5.50 1.38 17.30
N GLY A 21 -5.11 0.13 17.52
CA GLY A 21 -4.18 -0.30 18.56
C GLY A 21 -4.90 -0.68 19.87
N PRO A 22 -4.15 -1.02 20.94
CA PRO A 22 -2.69 -0.90 21.08
C PRO A 22 -1.90 -2.08 20.51
N GLU A 23 -2.57 -3.10 19.99
CA GLU A 23 -1.92 -4.27 19.42
C GLU A 23 -1.15 -3.91 18.14
N ARG A 24 0.12 -4.35 18.08
CA ARG A 24 1.05 -4.06 17.00
C ARG A 24 1.33 -5.33 16.22
N LEU A 25 1.17 -5.27 14.91
CA LEU A 25 1.48 -6.38 14.00
C LEU A 25 2.92 -6.33 13.51
N GLY A 26 3.47 -5.13 13.36
CA GLY A 26 4.88 -4.99 12.96
C GLY A 26 5.33 -3.54 12.83
N VAL A 27 6.65 -3.37 12.67
CA VAL A 27 7.30 -2.08 12.46
C VAL A 27 8.02 -2.13 11.12
N PHE A 28 7.74 -1.16 10.25
CA PHE A 28 8.29 -1.14 8.89
C PHE A 28 9.22 0.06 8.74
N ALA A 29 10.35 -0.15 8.09
CA ALA A 29 11.31 0.86 7.65
C ALA A 29 11.47 0.78 6.12
N GLU A 30 12.35 1.60 5.55
CA GLU A 30 12.51 1.70 4.09
C GLU A 30 12.95 0.38 3.43
N HIS A 31 13.82 -0.38 4.09
CA HIS A 31 14.41 -1.63 3.55
C HIS A 31 14.26 -2.84 4.48
N SER A 32 13.59 -2.67 5.61
CA SER A 32 13.36 -3.75 6.56
C SER A 32 12.00 -3.63 7.23
N ALA A 33 11.52 -4.74 7.76
CA ALA A 33 10.39 -4.75 8.69
C ALA A 33 10.64 -5.78 9.79
N GLU A 34 9.97 -5.61 10.92
CA GLU A 34 9.89 -6.58 11.99
C GLU A 34 8.42 -6.89 12.20
N VAL A 35 8.00 -8.11 11.87
CA VAL A 35 6.59 -8.55 11.93
C VAL A 35 6.50 -9.75 12.85
N ASP A 36 5.74 -9.61 13.93
CA ASP A 36 5.62 -10.64 14.96
C ASP A 36 6.99 -11.17 15.48
N GLY A 37 7.96 -10.25 15.62
CA GLY A 37 9.34 -10.56 16.02
C GLY A 37 10.24 -11.16 14.94
N ASN A 38 9.73 -11.38 13.72
CA ASN A 38 10.50 -11.91 12.59
C ASN A 38 11.00 -10.79 11.70
N PHE A 39 12.29 -10.85 11.32
CA PHE A 39 12.90 -9.86 10.46
C PHE A 39 12.58 -10.10 9.00
N TRP A 40 12.12 -9.06 8.30
CA TRP A 40 11.87 -9.08 6.88
C TRP A 40 12.77 -8.08 6.16
N ARG A 41 13.30 -8.47 5.01
CA ARG A 41 13.89 -7.52 4.05
C ARG A 41 12.80 -7.10 3.08
N VAL A 42 12.50 -5.81 3.02
CA VAL A 42 11.45 -5.28 2.13
C VAL A 42 12.05 -4.42 1.03
N GLU A 43 11.43 -4.44 -0.14
CA GLU A 43 11.84 -3.66 -1.31
C GLU A 43 10.60 -3.24 -2.11
N VAL A 44 10.61 -1.98 -2.57
CA VAL A 44 9.60 -1.46 -3.50
C VAL A 44 10.32 -0.92 -4.73
N SER A 45 9.93 -1.42 -5.91
CA SER A 45 10.46 -1.01 -7.20
C SER A 45 9.36 -0.45 -8.10
N ASP A 46 9.68 -0.16 -9.35
CA ASP A 46 8.68 0.23 -10.36
C ASP A 46 7.93 -0.96 -10.96
N LEU A 47 8.41 -2.19 -10.72
CA LEU A 47 7.80 -3.43 -11.20
C LEU A 47 7.00 -4.17 -10.11
N GLY A 48 6.96 -3.64 -8.89
CA GLY A 48 6.25 -4.25 -7.80
C GLY A 48 6.88 -4.01 -6.43
N ALA A 49 6.49 -4.84 -5.47
CA ALA A 49 7.05 -4.86 -4.13
C ALA A 49 7.35 -6.30 -3.70
N SER A 50 8.34 -6.49 -2.82
CA SER A 50 8.64 -7.80 -2.26
C SER A 50 9.14 -7.73 -0.82
N ALA A 51 8.77 -8.72 -0.02
CA ALA A 51 9.30 -8.95 1.30
C ALA A 51 9.93 -10.35 1.36
N THR A 52 11.18 -10.45 1.78
CA THR A 52 11.86 -11.72 2.06
C THR A 52 11.85 -11.93 3.57
N LEU A 53 11.23 -13.02 4.01
CA LEU A 53 11.12 -13.42 5.41
C LEU A 53 12.42 -14.12 5.86
N ASP A 54 12.53 -14.36 7.16
CA ASP A 54 13.68 -15.02 7.80
C ASP A 54 13.81 -16.50 7.44
N ASP A 55 12.68 -17.17 7.21
CA ASP A 55 12.59 -18.54 6.69
C ASP A 55 12.95 -18.67 5.19
N GLY A 56 13.21 -17.54 4.51
CA GLY A 56 13.51 -17.46 3.09
C GLY A 56 12.27 -17.38 2.18
N SER A 57 11.06 -17.44 2.74
CA SER A 57 9.82 -17.22 2.00
C SER A 57 9.79 -15.81 1.42
N VAL A 58 9.21 -15.67 0.23
CA VAL A 58 9.10 -14.37 -0.46
C VAL A 58 7.65 -14.02 -0.68
N TYR A 59 7.23 -12.90 -0.11
CA TYR A 59 6.00 -12.23 -0.49
C TYR A 59 6.28 -11.30 -1.64
N ARG A 60 5.43 -11.30 -2.65
CA ARG A 60 5.60 -10.49 -3.86
C ARG A 60 4.27 -9.88 -4.28
N LEU A 61 4.30 -8.61 -4.66
CA LEU A 61 3.24 -7.93 -5.40
C LEU A 61 3.81 -7.53 -6.75
N ALA A 62 3.26 -8.08 -7.84
CA ALA A 62 3.72 -7.85 -9.20
C ALA A 62 2.87 -6.78 -9.91
N GLY A 63 3.56 -5.88 -10.61
CA GLY A 63 2.95 -4.86 -11.47
C GLY A 63 3.31 -3.42 -11.09
N ARG A 64 2.84 -2.47 -11.90
CA ARG A 64 3.10 -1.04 -11.73
C ARG A 64 2.11 -0.46 -10.72
N LEU A 65 2.51 -0.44 -9.46
CA LEU A 65 1.67 -0.09 -8.30
C LEU A 65 0.84 1.19 -8.43
N GLY A 66 1.36 2.20 -9.15
CA GLY A 66 0.69 3.49 -9.34
C GLY A 66 -0.05 3.65 -10.67
N ARG A 67 -0.22 2.57 -11.45
CA ARG A 67 -0.80 2.62 -12.81
C ARG A 67 -1.75 1.46 -13.10
N ASP A 68 -1.36 0.25 -12.73
CA ASP A 68 -2.14 -0.93 -13.06
C ASP A 68 -3.40 -0.98 -12.20
N LYS A 69 -4.52 -1.39 -12.79
CA LYS A 69 -5.81 -1.52 -12.08
C LYS A 69 -6.02 -2.90 -11.47
N ARG A 70 -5.17 -3.86 -11.81
CA ARG A 70 -5.13 -5.20 -11.24
C ARG A 70 -3.68 -5.56 -10.96
N LEU A 71 -3.38 -5.95 -9.73
CA LEU A 71 -2.06 -6.39 -9.31
C LEU A 71 -2.19 -7.77 -8.66
N GLU A 72 -1.19 -8.62 -8.84
CA GLU A 72 -1.16 -9.96 -8.29
C GLU A 72 -0.19 -10.02 -7.12
N ALA A 73 -0.65 -10.49 -5.97
CA ALA A 73 0.17 -10.76 -4.80
C ALA A 73 0.30 -12.26 -4.57
N SER A 74 1.51 -12.72 -4.30
CA SER A 74 1.82 -14.09 -3.88
C SER A 74 2.41 -14.05 -2.48
N LEU A 75 1.74 -14.68 -1.52
CA LEU A 75 2.17 -14.81 -0.13
C LEU A 75 2.31 -16.29 0.19
N ASN A 76 3.54 -16.81 0.16
CA ASN A 76 3.88 -18.20 0.48
C ASN A 76 2.94 -19.26 -0.16
N GLY A 77 2.77 -19.18 -1.47
CA GLY A 77 1.95 -20.13 -2.24
C GLY A 77 0.45 -19.80 -2.30
N ARG A 78 -0.01 -18.77 -1.58
CA ARG A 78 -1.36 -18.21 -1.78
C ARG A 78 -1.32 -17.00 -2.68
N THR A 79 -2.23 -16.97 -3.64
CA THR A 79 -2.38 -15.85 -4.58
C THR A 79 -3.56 -14.99 -4.17
N PHE A 80 -3.36 -13.68 -4.27
CA PHE A 80 -4.38 -12.66 -4.07
C PHE A 80 -4.35 -11.66 -5.22
N HIS A 81 -5.49 -11.04 -5.48
CA HIS A 81 -5.64 -10.05 -6.53
C HIS A 81 -6.12 -8.73 -5.96
N TYR A 82 -5.29 -7.70 -6.10
CA TYR A 82 -5.69 -6.32 -5.81
C TYR A 82 -6.39 -5.77 -7.05
N VAL A 83 -7.66 -5.43 -6.93
CA VAL A 83 -8.49 -4.96 -8.05
C VAL A 83 -9.05 -3.58 -7.75
N ASN A 84 -8.80 -2.62 -8.63
CA ASN A 84 -9.41 -1.30 -8.56
C ASN A 84 -10.79 -1.34 -9.22
N GLU A 85 -11.86 -1.30 -8.42
CA GLU A 85 -13.23 -1.38 -8.92
C GLU A 85 -13.69 -0.05 -9.52
N ASN A 86 -13.57 1.05 -8.77
CA ASN A 86 -13.91 2.40 -9.25
C ASN A 86 -13.29 3.51 -8.40
N SER A 87 -12.88 4.61 -9.07
CA SER A 87 -12.48 5.88 -8.46
C SER A 87 -11.43 5.79 -7.34
N GLY A 88 -10.62 4.72 -7.29
CA GLY A 88 -9.62 4.54 -6.23
C GLY A 88 -10.08 3.66 -5.06
N ASP A 89 -11.25 3.05 -5.12
CA ASP A 89 -11.63 1.97 -4.20
C ASP A 89 -11.06 0.64 -4.74
N TRP A 90 -10.47 -0.13 -3.84
CA TRP A 90 -9.77 -1.37 -4.13
C TRP A 90 -10.32 -2.51 -3.29
N ILE A 91 -10.41 -3.68 -3.91
CA ILE A 91 -10.67 -4.95 -3.23
C ILE A 91 -9.46 -5.85 -3.36
N ILE A 92 -9.35 -6.80 -2.44
CA ILE A 92 -8.40 -7.90 -2.48
C ILE A 92 -9.22 -9.18 -2.53
N ASP A 93 -9.11 -9.92 -3.62
CA ASP A 93 -9.72 -11.24 -3.77
C ASP A 93 -8.67 -12.33 -3.57
N ASP A 94 -9.07 -13.50 -3.09
CA ASP A 94 -8.24 -14.71 -3.13
C ASP A 94 -8.25 -15.36 -4.52
N VAL A 95 -7.64 -16.55 -4.64
CA VAL A 95 -7.57 -17.31 -5.90
C VAL A 95 -8.93 -17.80 -6.39
N ASP A 96 -9.91 -17.91 -5.49
CA ASP A 96 -11.26 -18.39 -5.77
C ASP A 96 -12.24 -17.22 -6.01
N ASP A 97 -11.71 -16.01 -6.24
CA ASP A 97 -12.45 -14.75 -6.39
C ASP A 97 -13.35 -14.41 -5.17
N ASN A 98 -13.01 -14.93 -3.97
CA ASN A 98 -13.65 -14.48 -2.75
C ASN A 98 -12.98 -13.21 -2.26
N LYS A 99 -13.79 -12.19 -1.98
CA LYS A 99 -13.30 -10.95 -1.39
C LYS A 99 -12.78 -11.21 0.03
N VAL A 100 -11.53 -10.84 0.25
CA VAL A 100 -10.80 -11.00 1.51
C VAL A 100 -10.68 -9.67 2.25
N ALA A 101 -10.46 -8.58 1.50
CA ALA A 101 -10.25 -7.27 2.09
C ALA A 101 -10.56 -6.12 1.11
N GLN A 102 -10.59 -4.90 1.62
CA GLN A 102 -10.77 -3.68 0.83
C GLN A 102 -10.05 -2.48 1.43
N PHE A 103 -9.71 -1.52 0.57
CA PHE A 103 -9.20 -0.21 1.00
C PHE A 103 -9.59 0.87 0.00
N SER A 104 -9.54 2.13 0.43
CA SER A 104 -9.76 3.27 -0.45
C SER A 104 -8.53 4.16 -0.54
N ALA A 105 -8.17 4.53 -1.76
CA ALA A 105 -7.16 5.55 -2.04
C ALA A 105 -7.73 6.98 -1.98
N LYS A 106 -9.05 7.14 -1.79
CA LYS A 106 -9.73 8.45 -1.82
C LYS A 106 -9.43 9.27 -0.56
N ASN A 107 -9.22 10.57 -0.75
CA ASN A 107 -9.18 11.64 0.28
C ASN A 107 -8.13 11.54 1.41
N SER A 108 -7.50 10.39 1.62
CA SER A 108 -6.61 10.18 2.76
C SER A 108 -5.19 9.77 2.36
N GLY A 109 -4.99 9.27 1.14
CA GLY A 109 -3.71 8.75 0.67
C GLY A 109 -3.05 7.85 1.72
N VAL A 110 -1.75 8.01 1.91
CA VAL A 110 -0.98 7.27 2.94
C VAL A 110 -1.24 7.74 4.37
N ARG A 111 -2.08 8.76 4.59
CA ARG A 111 -2.38 9.24 5.94
C ARG A 111 -3.28 8.32 6.74
N LYS A 112 -4.14 7.58 6.05
CA LYS A 112 -5.02 6.55 6.61
C LYS A 112 -4.99 5.34 5.68
N ALA A 113 -3.84 4.68 5.61
CA ALA A 113 -3.70 3.46 4.83
C ALA A 113 -4.38 2.29 5.56
N ILE A 114 -5.71 2.33 5.64
CA ILE A 114 -6.52 1.34 6.33
C ILE A 114 -6.82 0.20 5.35
N LEU A 115 -6.63 -1.04 5.80
CA LEU A 115 -7.07 -2.24 5.08
C LEU A 115 -8.12 -2.93 5.93
N GLU A 116 -9.35 -2.99 5.42
CA GLU A 116 -10.50 -3.62 6.07
C GLU A 116 -10.62 -5.06 5.59
N PHE A 117 -10.69 -6.02 6.51
CA PHE A 117 -10.85 -7.43 6.22
C PHE A 117 -12.31 -7.85 6.36
N GLU A 118 -12.76 -8.71 5.46
CA GLU A 118 -14.08 -9.32 5.53
C GLU A 118 -14.13 -10.36 6.65
N ASP A 119 -15.27 -10.52 7.32
CA ASP A 119 -15.39 -11.43 8.47
C ASP A 119 -15.26 -12.92 8.09
N ASN A 120 -15.41 -13.25 6.80
CA ASN A 120 -15.18 -14.57 6.22
C ASN A 120 -13.74 -14.78 5.73
N ALA A 121 -12.84 -13.80 5.88
CA ALA A 121 -11.41 -13.92 5.58
C ALA A 121 -10.70 -14.79 6.64
N THR A 122 -11.12 -16.05 6.78
CA THR A 122 -10.60 -16.99 7.77
C THR A 122 -9.30 -17.63 7.29
N GLY A 123 -8.34 -17.84 8.20
CA GLY A 123 -7.11 -18.58 7.91
C GLY A 123 -5.97 -17.75 7.32
N LEU A 124 -6.02 -16.42 7.43
CA LEU A 124 -4.82 -15.59 7.24
C LEU A 124 -3.99 -15.57 8.53
N SER A 125 -2.71 -15.84 8.40
CA SER A 125 -1.71 -15.63 9.44
C SER A 125 -1.41 -14.15 9.66
N THR A 126 -0.85 -13.82 10.82
CA THR A 126 -0.37 -12.46 11.15
C THR A 126 0.59 -11.93 10.08
N ALA A 127 1.49 -12.77 9.59
CA ALA A 127 2.41 -12.44 8.51
C ALA A 127 1.66 -12.11 7.21
N GLU A 128 0.62 -12.85 6.85
CA GLU A 128 -0.15 -12.56 5.64
C GLU A 128 -0.93 -11.26 5.75
N ILE A 129 -1.56 -11.02 6.90
CA ILE A 129 -2.25 -9.75 7.20
C ILE A 129 -1.27 -8.59 7.07
N ALA A 130 -0.06 -8.71 7.65
CA ALA A 130 0.96 -7.69 7.56
C ALA A 130 1.47 -7.48 6.12
N GLY A 131 1.67 -8.56 5.36
CA GLY A 131 2.06 -8.50 3.95
C GLY A 131 1.04 -7.78 3.09
N LEU A 132 -0.24 -8.14 3.21
CA LEU A 132 -1.34 -7.50 2.47
C LEU A 132 -1.49 -6.01 2.84
N SER A 133 -1.33 -5.69 4.13
CA SER A 133 -1.41 -4.31 4.62
C SER A 133 -0.23 -3.46 4.14
N TRP A 134 0.97 -4.03 4.10
CA TRP A 134 2.15 -3.36 3.57
C TRP A 134 2.06 -3.11 2.06
N PHE A 135 1.60 -4.09 1.29
CA PHE A 135 1.33 -3.93 -0.14
C PHE A 135 0.30 -2.84 -0.43
N THR A 136 -0.77 -2.79 0.35
CA THR A 136 -1.77 -1.72 0.30
C THR A 136 -1.12 -0.35 0.47
N ARG A 137 -0.28 -0.20 1.50
CA ARG A 137 0.46 1.04 1.72
C ARG A 137 1.38 1.39 0.56
N ALA A 138 2.11 0.43 -0.01
CA ALA A 138 2.99 0.66 -1.16
C ALA A 138 2.22 1.18 -2.40
N ILE A 139 1.03 0.63 -2.67
CA ILE A 139 0.11 1.12 -3.71
C ILE A 139 -0.30 2.58 -3.44
N LEU A 140 -0.74 2.88 -2.21
CA LEU A 140 -1.16 4.22 -1.81
C LEU A 140 -0.01 5.24 -1.87
N GLU A 141 1.21 4.85 -1.53
CA GLU A 141 2.41 5.68 -1.63
C GLU A 141 2.71 6.07 -3.09
N LYS A 142 2.68 5.10 -4.02
CA LYS A 142 2.91 5.37 -5.44
C LYS A 142 1.78 6.23 -6.05
N ASN A 143 0.53 5.99 -5.69
CA ASN A 143 -0.61 6.83 -6.12
C ASN A 143 -0.49 8.28 -5.63
N THR A 144 -0.09 8.47 -4.37
CA THR A 144 0.10 9.82 -3.79
C THR A 144 1.25 10.57 -4.49
N LYS A 145 2.39 9.90 -4.72
CA LYS A 145 3.55 10.50 -5.42
C LYS A 145 3.19 10.92 -6.85
N ASN A 146 2.47 10.07 -7.60
CA ASN A 146 2.07 10.38 -8.96
C ASN A 146 1.13 11.60 -9.02
N SER A 147 0.14 11.69 -8.12
CA SER A 147 -0.78 12.83 -8.05
C SER A 147 -0.05 14.15 -7.73
N ALA A 148 0.90 14.12 -6.79
CA ALA A 148 1.69 15.30 -6.43
C ALA A 148 2.52 15.84 -7.63
N TRP A 149 3.12 14.93 -8.42
CA TRP A 149 3.88 15.31 -9.62
C TRP A 149 3.03 16.01 -10.68
N VAL A 150 1.79 15.56 -10.90
CA VAL A 150 0.86 16.21 -11.85
C VAL A 150 0.57 17.65 -11.44
N TRP A 151 0.35 17.90 -10.14
CA TRP A 151 0.13 19.25 -9.61
C TRP A 151 1.36 20.14 -9.75
N ILE A 152 2.56 19.63 -9.43
CA ILE A 152 3.80 20.39 -9.58
C ILE A 152 3.97 20.84 -11.04
N ILE A 153 3.82 19.93 -12.00
CA ILE A 153 3.94 20.26 -13.43
C ILE A 153 2.91 21.33 -13.84
N THR A 154 1.65 21.17 -13.39
CA THR A 154 0.57 22.13 -13.69
C THR A 154 0.89 23.52 -13.14
N LEU A 155 1.39 23.61 -11.91
CA LEU A 155 1.74 24.88 -11.28
C LEU A 155 2.94 25.54 -11.96
N VAL A 156 3.95 24.76 -12.35
CA VAL A 156 5.10 25.28 -13.11
C VAL A 156 4.65 25.85 -14.46
N LEU A 157 3.80 25.13 -15.20
CA LEU A 157 3.26 25.63 -16.47
C LEU A 157 2.41 26.89 -16.28
N ALA A 158 1.54 26.93 -15.27
CA ALA A 158 0.75 28.11 -14.93
C ALA A 158 1.64 29.31 -14.57
N SER A 159 2.74 29.07 -13.85
CA SER A 159 3.72 30.10 -13.49
C SER A 159 4.42 30.67 -14.72
N ILE A 160 4.81 29.81 -15.67
CA ILE A 160 5.39 30.23 -16.95
C ILE A 160 4.39 31.10 -17.74
N VAL A 161 3.14 30.66 -17.86
CA VAL A 161 2.08 31.42 -18.54
C VAL A 161 1.85 32.78 -17.89
N ALA A 162 1.82 32.84 -16.55
CA ALA A 162 1.68 34.09 -15.82
C ALA A 162 2.84 35.05 -16.08
N LEU A 163 4.09 34.56 -16.09
CA LEU A 163 5.25 35.37 -16.43
C LEU A 163 5.17 35.88 -17.89
N LEU A 164 4.83 35.01 -18.85
CA LEU A 164 4.66 35.42 -20.24
C LEU A 164 3.57 36.49 -20.39
N ALA A 165 2.44 36.35 -19.68
CA ALA A 165 1.36 37.32 -19.70
C ALA A 165 1.75 38.68 -19.11
N VAL A 166 2.66 38.72 -18.13
CA VAL A 166 3.13 39.96 -17.48
C VAL A 166 4.27 40.65 -18.24
N PHE A 167 5.09 39.88 -18.98
CA PHE A 167 6.29 40.42 -19.64
C PHE A 167 6.17 40.57 -21.16
N ILE A 168 5.19 39.95 -21.81
CA ILE A 168 4.93 40.07 -23.26
C ILE A 168 3.78 41.05 -23.55
N PHE A 169 2.90 41.32 -22.58
CA PHE A 169 1.95 42.44 -22.58
C PHE A 169 2.47 43.57 -21.68
#